data_AF-A0A388MAD0-F1
#
_entry.id   AF-A0A388MAD0-F1
#
_cell.length_a   1.000
_cell.length_b   1.000
_cell.length_c   1.000
_cell.angle_alpha   90.00
_cell.angle_beta   90.00
_cell.angle_gamma   90.00
#
_symmetry.space_group_name_H-M   'P 1'
#
loop_
_entity.id
_entity.type
_entity.pdbx_description
1 polymer ?
#
loop_
_entity_poly.entity_id
_entity_poly.type
_entity_poly.pdbx_seq_one_letter_code
_entity_poly.pdbx_strand_id
1 'polypeptide(L)'
;MVRRDSAGAILSAGARGAAAAAVAQQRQRAEQQQRRLSRIGGHSRLRYRESEDYTAALTHVKEQQEAAAAERLRLAEEAAAQTRRQAEADQLAIDQLNADSAELVIANQGQWTAVLNGMRYVPVPGSERTTVQQERQDLTDILLNTMRAVIWNNTMGELHSQSTRQLQHDLNHNVKTLAAAVKVADNQLKQLDARIATLEARPPQAAPGCTTDMTDMTKQLNGRIDHVVNLIGDIRVFNGPDTISSTVAAIKTDITKLQTRPDAATKNFKMPQFTISKFDDYRPTL
;
A
#
# COMPACT_ATOMS: atom_id res chain seq x y z
N MET A 1 -103.45 18.68 65.07
CA MET A 1 -103.63 18.18 63.68
C MET A 1 -102.25 18.04 63.06
N VAL A 2 -101.84 16.81 62.78
CA VAL A 2 -100.51 16.40 62.27
C VAL A 2 -100.58 16.28 60.74
N ARG A 3 -99.52 16.71 60.03
CA ARG A 3 -98.95 16.20 58.76
C ARG A 3 -98.62 17.28 57.71
N ARG A 4 -97.51 17.02 57.00
CA ARG A 4 -96.88 17.70 55.83
C ARG A 4 -95.93 18.83 56.26
N ASP A 5 -94.62 18.81 55.99
CA ASP A 5 -93.92 18.38 54.78
C ASP A 5 -92.60 17.63 55.06
N SER A 6 -92.65 16.30 54.98
CA SER A 6 -91.46 15.44 54.90
C SER A 6 -91.01 15.20 53.44
N ALA A 7 -91.74 15.76 52.46
CA ALA A 7 -91.52 15.50 51.03
C ALA A 7 -90.40 16.37 50.39
N GLY A 8 -90.22 17.61 50.85
CA GLY A 8 -89.19 18.52 50.32
C GLY A 8 -87.75 18.14 50.69
N ALA A 9 -87.55 17.49 51.84
CA ALA A 9 -86.23 17.04 52.29
C ALA A 9 -85.71 15.82 51.49
N ILE A 10 -86.60 14.92 51.08
CA ILE A 10 -86.27 13.65 50.40
C ILE A 10 -85.82 13.90 48.95
N LEU A 11 -86.45 14.83 48.24
CA LEU A 11 -86.06 15.23 46.87
C LEU A 11 -84.67 15.90 46.82
N SER A 12 -84.32 16.70 47.84
CA SER A 12 -83.01 17.37 47.92
C SER A 12 -81.85 16.42 48.27
N ALA A 13 -82.14 15.32 48.97
CA ALA A 13 -81.17 14.30 49.34
C ALA A 13 -80.90 13.33 48.18
N GLY A 14 -81.95 12.94 47.43
CA GLY A 14 -81.83 12.09 46.24
C GLY A 14 -81.02 12.74 45.11
N ALA A 15 -81.23 14.03 44.86
CA ALA A 15 -80.47 14.78 43.85
C ALA A 15 -78.97 14.94 44.24
N ARG A 16 -78.68 15.13 45.53
CA ARG A 16 -77.30 15.20 46.05
C ARG A 16 -76.59 13.83 45.99
N GLY A 17 -77.30 12.75 46.27
CA GLY A 17 -76.77 11.38 46.15
C GLY A 17 -76.46 10.99 44.71
N ALA A 18 -77.34 11.33 43.76
CA ALA A 18 -77.10 11.08 42.33
C ALA A 18 -75.93 11.89 41.77
N ALA A 19 -75.79 13.16 42.19
CA ALA A 19 -74.65 14.00 41.80
C ALA A 19 -73.32 13.46 42.36
N ALA A 20 -73.30 13.03 43.62
CA ALA A 20 -72.11 12.42 44.23
C ALA A 20 -71.70 11.10 43.54
N ALA A 21 -72.68 10.26 43.17
CA ALA A 21 -72.43 9.02 42.44
C ALA A 21 -71.89 9.28 41.03
N ALA A 22 -72.42 10.28 40.31
CA ALA A 22 -71.93 10.67 39.00
C ALA A 22 -70.48 11.18 39.05
N VAL A 23 -70.14 12.00 40.05
CA VAL A 23 -68.77 12.50 40.26
C VAL A 23 -67.81 11.34 40.59
N ALA A 24 -68.22 10.41 41.45
CA ALA A 24 -67.42 9.23 41.78
C ALA A 24 -67.17 8.33 40.56
N GLN A 25 -68.20 8.11 39.73
CA GLN A 25 -68.09 7.32 38.50
C GLN A 25 -67.17 8.00 37.48
N GLN A 26 -67.22 9.33 37.37
CA GLN A 26 -66.36 10.08 36.46
C GLN A 26 -64.89 10.06 36.90
N ARG A 27 -64.64 10.13 38.21
CA ARG A 27 -63.29 9.97 38.78
C ARG A 27 -62.72 8.57 38.51
N GLN A 28 -63.51 7.52 38.69
CA GLN A 28 -63.07 6.15 38.37
C GLN A 28 -62.73 5.96 36.89
N ARG A 29 -63.52 6.57 35.99
CA ARG A 29 -63.22 6.55 34.55
C ARG A 29 -61.91 7.26 34.22
N ALA A 30 -61.67 8.43 34.83
CA ALA A 30 -60.43 9.16 34.65
C ALA A 30 -59.21 8.35 35.15
N GLU A 31 -59.31 7.71 36.32
CA GLU A 31 -58.25 6.88 36.87
C GLU A 31 -57.99 5.63 36.01
N GLN A 32 -59.02 4.97 35.48
CA GLN A 32 -58.84 3.86 34.53
C GLN A 32 -58.18 4.30 33.24
N GLN A 33 -58.56 5.47 32.71
CA GLN A 33 -57.96 6.03 31.50
C GLN A 33 -56.49 6.37 31.73
N GLN A 34 -56.13 6.95 32.87
CA GLN A 34 -54.75 7.26 33.24
C GLN A 34 -53.88 6.01 33.44
N ARG A 35 -54.45 4.92 34.00
CA ARG A 35 -53.77 3.62 34.10
C ARG A 35 -53.51 2.99 32.73
N ARG A 36 -54.48 3.07 31.80
CA ARG A 36 -54.32 2.57 30.42
C ARG A 36 -53.22 3.35 29.68
N LEU A 37 -53.23 4.68 29.77
CA LEU A 37 -52.22 5.54 29.16
C LEU A 37 -50.82 5.28 29.71
N SER A 38 -50.69 5.09 31.03
CA SER A 38 -49.41 4.76 31.68
C SER A 38 -48.84 3.41 31.23
N ARG A 39 -49.70 2.39 31.08
CA ARG A 39 -49.29 1.05 30.62
C ARG A 39 -48.82 1.07 29.15
N ILE A 40 -49.50 1.82 28.29
CA ILE A 40 -49.10 2.00 26.88
C ILE A 40 -47.76 2.74 26.80
N GLY A 41 -47.58 3.82 27.57
CA GLY A 41 -46.32 4.56 27.63
C GLY A 41 -45.14 3.72 28.17
N GLY A 42 -45.40 2.79 29.10
CA GLY A 42 -44.40 1.86 29.63
C GLY A 42 -43.95 0.81 28.60
N HIS A 43 -44.89 0.16 27.89
CA HIS A 43 -44.56 -0.80 26.85
C HIS A 43 -43.85 -0.15 25.65
N SER A 44 -44.21 1.08 25.28
CA SER A 44 -43.47 1.81 24.25
C SER A 44 -42.05 2.14 24.71
N ARG A 45 -41.85 2.66 25.93
CA ARG A 45 -40.50 2.94 26.45
C ARG A 45 -39.60 1.72 26.54
N LEU A 46 -40.14 0.57 26.94
CA LEU A 46 -39.38 -0.69 26.99
C LEU A 46 -38.97 -1.16 25.59
N ARG A 47 -39.89 -1.11 24.60
CA ARG A 47 -39.58 -1.48 23.22
C ARG A 47 -38.57 -0.53 22.55
N TYR A 48 -38.62 0.77 22.84
CA TYR A 48 -37.61 1.72 22.35
C TYR A 48 -36.24 1.44 22.99
N ARG A 49 -36.19 1.18 24.29
CA ARG A 49 -34.93 0.87 25.00
C ARG A 49 -34.30 -0.45 24.52
N GLU A 50 -35.09 -1.51 24.33
CA GLU A 50 -34.60 -2.78 23.77
C GLU A 50 -34.07 -2.62 22.34
N SER A 51 -34.70 -1.77 21.52
CA SER A 51 -34.21 -1.45 20.17
C SER A 51 -32.91 -0.65 20.19
N GLU A 52 -32.77 0.31 21.10
CA GLU A 52 -31.54 1.10 21.30
C GLU A 52 -30.39 0.20 21.78
N ASP A 53 -30.64 -0.66 22.77
CA ASP A 53 -29.66 -1.61 23.32
C ASP A 53 -29.18 -2.60 22.25
N TYR A 54 -30.08 -3.10 21.39
CA TYR A 54 -29.73 -3.98 20.27
C TYR A 54 -28.87 -3.27 19.23
N THR A 55 -29.19 -2.02 18.87
CA THR A 55 -28.37 -1.24 17.94
C THR A 55 -27.01 -0.88 18.52
N ALA A 56 -26.92 -0.57 19.81
CA ALA A 56 -25.66 -0.32 20.49
C ALA A 56 -24.78 -1.57 20.54
N ALA A 57 -25.36 -2.75 20.82
CA ALA A 57 -24.66 -4.03 20.81
C ALA A 57 -24.14 -4.37 19.40
N LEU A 58 -24.93 -4.15 18.35
CA LEU A 58 -24.49 -4.34 16.96
C LEU A 58 -23.33 -3.41 16.58
N THR A 59 -23.40 -2.14 16.96
CA THR A 59 -22.32 -1.18 16.72
C THR A 59 -21.03 -1.61 17.41
N HIS A 60 -21.11 -2.03 18.68
CA HIS A 60 -19.95 -2.50 19.43
C HIS A 60 -19.33 -3.77 18.81
N VAL A 61 -20.14 -4.74 18.36
CA VAL A 61 -19.63 -5.94 17.65
C VAL A 61 -18.96 -5.54 16.33
N LYS A 62 -19.52 -4.58 15.60
CA LYS A 62 -18.94 -4.07 14.36
C LYS A 62 -17.61 -3.36 14.60
N GLU A 63 -17.53 -2.51 15.61
CA GLU A 63 -16.29 -1.84 16.03
C GLU A 63 -15.22 -2.84 16.46
N GLN A 64 -15.59 -3.87 17.23
CA GLN A 64 -14.67 -4.95 17.59
C GLN A 64 -14.19 -5.74 16.38
N GLN A 65 -15.06 -6.00 15.40
CA GLN A 65 -14.69 -6.69 14.17
C GLN A 65 -13.74 -5.83 13.32
N GLU A 66 -14.00 -4.54 13.19
CA GLU A 66 -13.15 -3.59 12.47
C GLU A 66 -11.79 -3.44 13.16
N ALA A 67 -11.76 -3.34 14.49
CA ALA A 67 -10.52 -3.29 15.26
C ALA A 67 -9.70 -4.59 15.11
N ALA A 68 -10.36 -5.75 15.15
CA ALA A 68 -9.71 -7.04 14.94
C ALA A 68 -9.18 -7.19 13.50
N ALA A 69 -9.89 -6.65 12.50
CA ALA A 69 -9.43 -6.63 11.12
C ALA A 69 -8.22 -5.70 10.94
N ALA A 70 -8.23 -4.52 11.56
CA ALA A 70 -7.11 -3.59 11.55
C ALA A 70 -5.86 -4.20 12.21
N GLU A 71 -6.01 -4.90 13.34
CA GLU A 71 -4.86 -5.55 14.00
C GLU A 71 -4.31 -6.72 13.17
N ARG A 72 -5.17 -7.51 12.52
CA ARG A 72 -4.72 -8.55 11.58
C ARG A 72 -3.94 -7.97 10.40
N LEU A 73 -4.40 -6.84 9.86
CA LEU A 73 -3.69 -6.14 8.80
C LEU A 73 -2.33 -5.63 9.28
N ARG A 74 -2.28 -5.00 10.46
CA ARG A 74 -1.03 -4.53 11.08
C ARG A 74 -0.02 -5.67 11.27
N LEU A 75 -0.46 -6.81 11.81
CA LEU A 75 0.38 -7.99 12.00
C LEU A 75 0.86 -8.57 10.66
N ALA A 76 0.00 -8.58 9.63
CA ALA A 76 0.39 -9.03 8.30
C ALA A 76 1.44 -8.11 7.65
N GLU A 77 1.28 -6.79 7.79
CA GLU A 77 2.26 -5.81 7.32
C GLU A 77 3.59 -5.93 8.07
N GLU A 78 3.55 -6.12 9.40
CA GLU A 78 4.73 -6.31 10.23
C GLU A 78 5.48 -7.59 9.87
N ALA A 79 4.76 -8.70 9.68
CA ALA A 79 5.34 -9.96 9.22
C ALA A 79 5.96 -9.84 7.81
N ALA A 80 5.27 -9.16 6.89
CA ALA A 80 5.81 -8.91 5.55
C ALA A 80 7.07 -8.02 5.59
N ALA A 81 7.09 -7.00 6.46
CA ALA A 81 8.26 -6.17 6.66
C ALA A 81 9.44 -6.96 7.24
N GLN A 82 9.18 -7.88 8.17
CA GLN A 82 10.22 -8.73 8.74
C GLN A 82 10.81 -9.69 7.70
N THR A 83 9.97 -10.34 6.89
CA THR A 83 10.42 -11.20 5.78
C THR A 83 11.28 -10.43 4.78
N ARG A 84 10.91 -9.18 4.46
CA ARG A 84 11.72 -8.32 3.58
C ARG A 84 13.09 -8.00 4.20
N ARG A 85 13.15 -7.62 5.47
CA ARG A 85 14.43 -7.35 6.16
C ARG A 85 15.32 -8.58 6.19
N GLN A 86 14.75 -9.77 6.41
CA GLN A 86 15.52 -11.01 6.39
C GLN A 86 16.10 -11.28 5.00
N ALA A 87 15.29 -11.17 3.95
CA ALA A 87 15.75 -11.36 2.58
C ALA A 87 16.85 -10.34 2.19
N GLU A 88 16.72 -9.08 2.62
CA GLU A 88 17.75 -8.05 2.41
C GLU A 88 19.06 -8.37 3.16
N ALA A 89 18.97 -8.86 4.40
CA ALA A 89 20.14 -9.27 5.18
C ALA A 89 20.84 -10.50 4.58
N ASP A 90 20.08 -11.51 4.14
CA ASP A 90 20.60 -12.72 3.51
C ASP A 90 21.31 -12.38 2.19
N GLN A 91 20.71 -11.49 1.38
CA GLN A 91 21.33 -11.03 0.14
C GLN A 91 22.62 -10.24 0.41
N LEU A 92 22.62 -9.36 1.42
CA LEU A 92 23.82 -8.61 1.80
C LEU A 92 24.96 -9.54 2.26
N ALA A 93 24.63 -10.60 3.01
CA ALA A 93 25.62 -11.60 3.43
C ALA A 93 26.23 -12.35 2.23
N ILE A 94 25.40 -12.72 1.25
CA ILE A 94 25.86 -13.34 -0.01
C ILE A 94 26.76 -12.38 -0.78
N ASP A 95 26.34 -11.13 -0.92
CA ASP A 95 27.11 -10.10 -1.64
C ASP A 95 28.46 -9.85 -0.97
N GLN A 96 28.50 -9.79 0.36
CA GLN A 96 29.75 -9.64 1.12
C GLN A 96 30.67 -10.84 0.91
N LEU A 97 30.14 -12.08 1.00
CA LEU A 97 30.92 -13.29 0.79
C LEU A 97 31.51 -13.37 -0.63
N ASN A 98 30.73 -12.93 -1.63
CA ASN A 98 31.21 -12.85 -3.00
C ASN A 98 32.33 -11.80 -3.17
N ALA A 99 32.17 -10.63 -2.53
CA ALA A 99 33.17 -9.57 -2.56
C ALA A 99 34.48 -10.01 -1.87
N ASP A 100 34.40 -10.58 -0.67
CA ASP A 100 35.55 -11.08 0.09
C ASP A 100 36.28 -12.19 -0.69
N SER A 101 35.53 -13.11 -1.31
CA SER A 101 36.08 -14.16 -2.17
C SER A 101 36.79 -13.60 -3.40
N ALA A 102 36.21 -12.59 -4.05
CA ALA A 102 36.83 -11.91 -5.20
C ALA A 102 38.14 -11.22 -4.83
N GLU A 103 38.17 -10.52 -3.68
CA GLU A 103 39.38 -9.88 -3.17
C GLU A 103 40.49 -10.89 -2.87
N LEU A 104 40.14 -12.02 -2.22
CA LEU A 104 41.06 -13.12 -1.93
C LEU A 104 41.66 -13.73 -3.21
N VAL A 105 40.86 -13.92 -4.25
CA VAL A 105 41.30 -14.48 -5.54
C VAL A 105 42.24 -13.51 -6.25
N ILE A 106 41.90 -12.21 -6.29
CA ILE A 106 42.72 -11.18 -6.94
C ILE A 106 44.05 -10.98 -6.19
N ALA A 107 44.02 -10.91 -4.86
CA ALA A 107 45.21 -10.72 -4.04
C ALA A 107 46.23 -11.86 -4.21
N ASN A 108 45.75 -13.10 -4.35
CA ASN A 108 46.62 -14.26 -4.53
C ASN A 108 47.08 -14.48 -5.98
N GLN A 109 46.46 -13.82 -6.97
CA GLN A 109 46.76 -14.02 -8.39
C GLN A 109 48.25 -13.82 -8.71
N GLY A 110 48.86 -12.75 -8.17
CA GLY A 110 50.26 -12.43 -8.42
C GLY A 110 51.23 -13.50 -7.88
N GLN A 111 50.96 -14.01 -6.69
CA GLN A 111 51.79 -15.02 -6.03
C GLN A 111 51.78 -16.35 -6.80
N TRP A 112 50.60 -16.86 -7.14
CA TRP A 112 50.49 -18.13 -7.87
C TRP A 112 50.99 -18.03 -9.31
N THR A 113 50.80 -16.88 -9.98
CA THR A 113 51.35 -16.65 -11.33
C THR A 113 52.87 -16.69 -11.32
N ALA A 114 53.53 -16.10 -10.32
CA ALA A 114 54.98 -16.15 -10.18
C ALA A 114 55.49 -17.57 -9.94
N VAL A 115 54.84 -18.32 -9.03
CA VAL A 115 55.18 -19.71 -8.71
C VAL A 115 55.03 -20.63 -9.93
N LEU A 116 53.92 -20.54 -10.66
CA LEU A 116 53.71 -21.35 -11.86
C LEU A 116 54.66 -20.98 -13.00
N ASN A 117 54.92 -19.70 -13.23
CA ASN A 117 55.89 -19.30 -14.27
C ASN A 117 57.30 -19.82 -13.95
N GLY A 118 57.67 -19.92 -12.67
CA GLY A 118 58.95 -20.50 -12.24
C GLY A 118 59.05 -22.02 -12.40
N MET A 119 57.92 -22.75 -12.47
CA MET A 119 57.90 -24.20 -12.72
C MET A 119 58.03 -24.57 -14.20
N ARG A 120 57.90 -23.60 -15.09
CA ARG A 120 57.91 -23.78 -16.53
C ARG A 120 59.30 -24.23 -17.00
N TYR A 121 59.36 -25.26 -17.84
CA TYR A 121 60.63 -25.79 -18.31
C TYR A 121 61.33 -24.81 -19.24
N VAL A 122 62.61 -24.52 -18.96
CA VAL A 122 63.47 -23.71 -19.83
C VAL A 122 64.34 -24.66 -20.67
N PRO A 123 64.19 -24.69 -22.02
CA PRO A 123 64.98 -25.57 -22.88
C PRO A 123 66.45 -25.20 -22.87
N VAL A 124 67.32 -26.20 -22.67
CA VAL A 124 68.77 -26.04 -22.90
C VAL A 124 69.08 -26.39 -24.36
N PRO A 125 69.82 -25.54 -25.11
CA PRO A 125 70.15 -25.80 -26.51
C PRO A 125 70.83 -27.17 -26.68
N GLY A 126 70.32 -27.98 -27.62
CA GLY A 126 70.86 -29.30 -27.93
C GLY A 126 70.37 -30.45 -27.06
N SER A 127 69.37 -30.24 -26.20
CA SER A 127 68.78 -31.29 -25.36
C SER A 127 67.27 -31.43 -25.58
N GLU A 128 66.81 -32.68 -25.71
CA GLU A 128 65.38 -33.01 -25.77
C GLU A 128 64.75 -33.01 -24.37
N ARG A 129 63.45 -32.71 -24.32
CA ARG A 129 62.68 -32.73 -23.06
C ARG A 129 62.57 -34.16 -22.56
N THR A 130 62.93 -34.37 -21.29
CA THR A 130 62.61 -35.61 -20.58
C THR A 130 61.11 -35.72 -20.33
N THR A 131 60.61 -36.94 -20.14
CA THR A 131 59.20 -37.21 -19.76
C THR A 131 58.79 -36.44 -18.52
N VAL A 132 59.64 -36.39 -17.49
CA VAL A 132 59.38 -35.64 -16.24
C VAL A 132 59.28 -34.13 -16.48
N GLN A 133 60.11 -33.57 -17.37
CA GLN A 133 60.03 -32.15 -17.74
C GLN A 133 58.76 -31.84 -18.54
N GLN A 134 58.33 -32.78 -19.39
CA GLN A 134 57.08 -32.67 -20.12
C GLN A 134 55.87 -32.72 -19.18
N GLU A 135 55.84 -33.66 -18.24
CA GLU A 135 54.79 -33.76 -17.22
C GLU A 135 54.71 -32.52 -16.32
N ARG A 136 55.87 -31.97 -15.91
CA ARG A 136 55.92 -30.70 -15.16
C ARG A 136 55.38 -29.51 -15.94
N GLN A 137 55.70 -29.44 -17.23
CA GLN A 137 55.19 -28.41 -18.13
C GLN A 137 53.66 -28.54 -18.28
N ASP A 138 53.18 -29.76 -18.53
CA ASP A 138 51.75 -30.06 -18.69
C ASP A 138 50.97 -29.71 -17.41
N LEU A 139 51.47 -30.07 -16.23
CA LEU A 139 50.88 -29.70 -14.93
C LEU A 139 50.83 -28.17 -14.73
N THR A 140 51.90 -27.47 -15.09
CA THR A 140 51.97 -26.01 -14.97
C THR A 140 50.94 -25.33 -15.87
N ASP A 141 50.80 -25.81 -17.11
CA ASP A 141 49.84 -25.24 -18.06
C ASP A 141 48.38 -25.56 -17.68
N ILE A 142 48.10 -26.75 -17.13
CA ILE A 142 46.78 -27.10 -16.56
C ILE A 142 46.43 -26.15 -15.41
N LEU A 143 47.32 -26.02 -14.40
CA LEU A 143 47.08 -25.18 -13.23
C LEU A 143 46.89 -23.70 -13.60
N LEU A 144 47.67 -23.19 -14.55
CA LEU A 144 47.57 -21.81 -15.01
C LEU A 144 46.24 -21.55 -15.73
N ASN A 145 45.81 -22.48 -16.59
CA ASN A 145 44.55 -22.36 -17.31
C ASN A 145 43.34 -22.48 -16.37
N THR A 146 43.38 -23.42 -15.41
CA THR A 146 42.33 -23.54 -14.38
C THR A 146 42.22 -22.26 -13.56
N MET A 147 43.32 -21.68 -13.11
CA MET A 147 43.28 -20.41 -12.36
C MET A 147 42.74 -19.25 -13.20
N ARG A 148 43.15 -19.13 -14.46
CA ARG A 148 42.60 -18.10 -15.37
C ARG A 148 41.09 -18.26 -15.53
N ALA A 149 40.59 -19.49 -15.63
CA ALA A 149 39.16 -19.77 -15.70
C ALA A 149 38.43 -19.40 -14.39
N VAL A 150 39.01 -19.70 -13.22
CA VAL A 150 38.43 -19.32 -11.92
C VAL A 150 38.38 -17.80 -11.74
N ILE A 151 39.47 -17.09 -12.03
CA ILE A 151 39.56 -15.63 -11.95
C ILE A 151 38.58 -14.98 -12.93
N TRP A 152 38.47 -15.52 -14.15
CA TRP A 152 37.51 -15.06 -15.14
C TRP A 152 36.08 -15.24 -14.64
N ASN A 153 35.70 -16.44 -14.17
CA ASN A 153 34.36 -16.72 -13.66
C ASN A 153 34.00 -15.82 -12.47
N ASN A 154 34.94 -15.59 -11.56
CA ASN A 154 34.72 -14.73 -10.40
C ASN A 154 34.55 -13.25 -10.80
N THR A 155 35.46 -12.71 -11.62
CA THR A 155 35.36 -11.32 -12.12
C THR A 155 34.09 -11.09 -12.94
N MET A 156 33.72 -12.06 -13.78
CA MET A 156 32.48 -12.02 -14.56
C MET A 156 31.25 -12.10 -13.66
N GLY A 157 31.28 -12.95 -12.63
CA GLY A 157 30.23 -13.06 -11.63
C GLY A 157 30.01 -11.74 -10.90
N GLU A 158 31.08 -11.06 -10.49
CA GLU A 158 30.99 -9.75 -9.81
C GLU A 158 30.42 -8.67 -10.74
N LEU A 159 30.91 -8.58 -11.98
CA LEU A 159 30.37 -7.62 -12.95
C LEU A 159 28.89 -7.86 -13.26
N HIS A 160 28.50 -9.13 -13.36
CA HIS A 160 27.09 -9.50 -13.53
C HIS A 160 26.26 -9.15 -12.29
N SER A 161 26.76 -9.41 -11.08
CA SER A 161 26.12 -9.04 -9.82
C SER A 161 25.94 -7.52 -9.71
N GLN A 162 26.98 -6.73 -9.97
CA GLN A 162 26.93 -5.26 -9.94
C GLN A 162 25.92 -4.72 -10.95
N SER A 163 25.94 -5.22 -12.19
CA SER A 163 24.98 -4.83 -13.22
C SER A 163 23.55 -5.15 -12.80
N THR A 164 23.32 -6.31 -12.20
CA THR A 164 22.00 -6.74 -11.71
C THR A 164 21.52 -5.87 -10.55
N ARG A 165 22.39 -5.59 -9.56
CA ARG A 165 22.09 -4.69 -8.44
C ARG A 165 21.76 -3.27 -8.92
N GLN A 166 22.51 -2.76 -9.89
CA GLN A 166 22.27 -1.45 -10.48
C GLN A 166 20.91 -1.40 -11.21
N LEU A 167 20.61 -2.41 -12.02
CA LEU A 167 19.30 -2.54 -12.68
C LEU A 167 18.16 -2.59 -11.67
N GLN A 168 18.32 -3.35 -10.59
CA GLN A 168 17.31 -3.48 -9.54
C GLN A 168 17.11 -2.16 -8.79
N HIS A 169 18.17 -1.42 -8.50
CA HIS A 169 18.11 -0.10 -7.90
C HIS A 169 17.36 0.89 -8.79
N ASP A 170 17.69 0.94 -10.08
CA ASP A 170 17.06 1.84 -11.05
C ASP A 170 15.57 1.52 -11.24
N LEU A 171 15.22 0.23 -11.32
CA LEU A 171 13.82 -0.20 -11.39
C LEU A 171 13.05 0.18 -10.12
N ASN A 172 13.64 -0.06 -8.94
CA ASN A 172 13.03 0.28 -7.66
C ASN A 172 12.80 1.80 -7.54
N HIS A 173 13.78 2.60 -7.95
CA HIS A 173 13.67 4.05 -8.01
C HIS A 173 12.51 4.48 -8.93
N ASN A 174 12.45 3.94 -10.15
CA ASN A 174 11.39 4.25 -11.11
C ASN A 174 9.99 3.90 -10.58
N VAL A 175 9.84 2.73 -9.94
CA VAL A 175 8.58 2.32 -9.31
C VAL A 175 8.17 3.28 -8.19
N LYS A 176 9.11 3.71 -7.33
CA LYS A 176 8.85 4.70 -6.28
C LYS A 176 8.43 6.05 -6.85
N THR A 177 9.11 6.53 -7.89
CA THR A 177 8.80 7.79 -8.56
C THR A 177 7.40 7.75 -9.18
N LEU A 178 7.05 6.65 -9.86
CA LEU A 178 5.71 6.46 -10.41
C LEU A 178 4.64 6.40 -9.32
N ALA A 179 4.88 5.67 -8.24
CA ALA A 179 3.96 5.58 -7.11
C ALA A 179 3.71 6.95 -6.45
N ALA A 180 4.74 7.79 -6.33
CA ALA A 180 4.60 9.16 -5.84
C ALA A 180 3.74 10.02 -6.78
N ALA A 181 3.96 9.94 -8.09
CA ALA A 181 3.16 10.67 -9.08
C ALA A 181 1.68 10.24 -9.06
N VAL A 182 1.41 8.93 -8.96
CA VAL A 182 0.05 8.39 -8.81
C VAL A 182 -0.60 8.90 -7.52
N LYS A 183 0.12 8.93 -6.40
CA LYS A 183 -0.40 9.47 -5.13
C LYS A 183 -0.75 10.95 -5.23
N VAL A 184 0.05 11.75 -5.94
CA VAL A 184 -0.26 13.17 -6.21
C VAL A 184 -1.55 13.28 -7.02
N ALA A 185 -1.69 12.51 -8.09
CA ALA A 185 -2.90 12.53 -8.92
C ALA A 185 -4.15 12.07 -8.14
N ASP A 186 -4.04 11.04 -7.31
CA ASP A 186 -5.11 10.54 -6.44
C ASP A 186 -5.56 11.62 -5.43
N ASN A 187 -4.61 12.32 -4.79
CA ASN A 187 -4.92 13.42 -3.90
C ASN A 187 -5.62 14.58 -4.62
N GLN A 188 -5.18 14.90 -5.84
CA GLN A 188 -5.84 15.92 -6.67
C GLN A 188 -7.26 15.50 -7.06
N LEU A 189 -7.49 14.21 -7.36
CA LEU A 189 -8.82 13.68 -7.66
C LEU A 189 -9.75 13.78 -6.44
N LYS A 190 -9.27 13.38 -5.26
CA LYS A 190 -10.03 13.54 -4.00
C LYS A 190 -10.36 15.00 -3.70
N GLN A 191 -9.42 15.91 -3.96
CA GLN A 191 -9.67 17.35 -3.82
C GLN A 191 -10.74 17.83 -4.81
N LEU A 192 -10.73 17.33 -6.04
CA LEU A 192 -11.76 17.62 -7.03
C LEU A 192 -13.13 17.11 -6.57
N ASP A 193 -13.23 15.86 -6.11
CA ASP A 193 -14.47 15.26 -5.60
C ASP A 193 -15.04 16.05 -4.42
N ALA A 194 -14.20 16.45 -3.46
CA ALA A 194 -14.63 17.27 -2.32
C ALA A 194 -15.18 18.64 -2.76
N ARG A 195 -14.60 19.24 -3.81
CA ARG A 195 -15.05 20.52 -4.37
C ARG A 195 -16.36 20.37 -5.14
N ILE A 196 -16.53 19.28 -5.88
CA ILE A 196 -17.81 18.94 -6.54
C ILE A 196 -18.89 18.72 -5.48
N ALA A 197 -18.62 17.95 -4.43
CA ALA A 197 -19.56 17.77 -3.33
C ALA A 197 -19.94 19.10 -2.66
N THR A 198 -19.01 20.05 -2.56
CA THR A 198 -19.29 21.40 -2.06
C THR A 198 -20.21 22.20 -2.99
N LEU A 199 -20.07 22.03 -4.32
CA LEU A 199 -20.98 22.61 -5.31
C LEU A 199 -22.39 22.02 -5.20
N GLU A 200 -22.50 20.71 -5.02
CA GLU A 200 -23.77 20.00 -4.92
C GLU A 200 -24.49 20.27 -3.59
N ALA A 201 -23.73 20.42 -2.50
CA ALA A 201 -24.29 20.55 -1.15
C ALA A 201 -24.82 21.96 -0.83
N ARG A 202 -24.46 23.02 -1.57
CA ARG A 202 -24.93 24.38 -1.26
C ARG A 202 -26.30 24.64 -1.92
N PRO A 203 -27.40 24.73 -1.15
CA PRO A 203 -28.69 25.14 -1.69
C PRO A 203 -28.59 26.61 -2.16
N PRO A 204 -29.48 27.07 -3.06
CA PRO A 204 -29.57 28.49 -3.39
C PRO A 204 -29.77 29.27 -2.08
N GLN A 205 -28.76 30.01 -1.64
CA GLN A 205 -28.94 30.95 -0.54
C GLN A 205 -29.85 32.06 -1.05
N ALA A 206 -31.14 31.96 -0.73
CA ALA A 206 -31.96 33.15 -0.60
C ALA A 206 -31.38 33.93 0.59
N ALA A 207 -30.84 35.11 0.32
CA ALA A 207 -30.46 36.03 1.39
C ALA A 207 -31.70 36.29 2.25
N PRO A 208 -31.62 36.27 3.60
CA PRO A 208 -32.75 36.58 4.45
C PRO A 208 -33.15 38.05 4.22
N GLY A 209 -34.18 38.27 3.40
CA GLY A 209 -34.71 39.61 3.09
C GLY A 209 -34.93 39.96 1.61
N CYS A 210 -34.75 39.05 0.66
CA CYS A 210 -35.01 39.39 -0.76
C CYS A 210 -36.50 39.65 -1.02
N THR A 211 -36.85 40.93 -1.17
CA THR A 211 -38.09 41.39 -1.80
C THR A 211 -38.10 41.04 -3.28
N THR A 212 -39.29 40.88 -3.84
CA THR A 212 -39.63 40.50 -5.23
C THR A 212 -39.23 41.56 -6.27
N ASP A 213 -37.99 42.07 -6.23
CA ASP A 213 -37.48 43.04 -7.21
C ASP A 213 -36.49 42.38 -8.18
N MET A 214 -36.69 42.64 -9.47
CA MET A 214 -35.96 42.01 -10.57
C MET A 214 -34.45 42.34 -10.52
N THR A 215 -34.09 43.49 -9.96
CA THR A 215 -32.69 43.92 -9.80
C THR A 215 -31.93 43.08 -8.76
N ASP A 216 -32.57 42.66 -7.67
CA ASP A 216 -31.93 41.84 -6.63
C ASP A 216 -31.76 40.38 -7.07
N MET A 217 -32.73 39.85 -7.83
CA MET A 217 -32.58 38.54 -8.48
C MET A 217 -31.43 38.53 -9.49
N THR A 218 -31.26 39.60 -10.25
CA THR A 218 -30.19 39.71 -11.26
C THR A 218 -28.81 39.77 -10.60
N LYS A 219 -28.66 40.52 -9.49
CA LYS A 219 -27.40 40.56 -8.71
C LYS A 219 -27.08 39.20 -8.08
N GLN A 220 -28.08 38.51 -7.54
CA GLN A 220 -27.90 37.17 -6.97
C GLN A 220 -27.48 36.16 -8.05
N LEU A 221 -28.07 36.23 -9.24
CA LEU A 221 -27.70 35.36 -10.35
C LEU A 221 -26.28 35.62 -10.84
N ASN A 222 -25.89 36.88 -11.01
CA ASN A 222 -24.52 37.23 -11.40
C ASN A 222 -23.50 36.78 -10.34
N GLY A 223 -23.78 36.95 -9.05
CA GLY A 223 -22.91 36.43 -7.99
C GLY A 223 -22.78 34.90 -7.99
N ARG A 224 -23.83 34.17 -8.40
CA ARG A 224 -23.77 32.70 -8.60
C ARG A 224 -22.94 32.34 -9.83
N ILE A 225 -23.08 33.07 -10.92
CA ILE A 225 -22.30 32.87 -12.14
C ILE A 225 -20.82 33.13 -11.84
N ASP A 226 -20.49 34.23 -11.18
CA ASP A 226 -19.11 34.57 -10.79
C ASP A 226 -18.51 33.50 -9.86
N HIS A 227 -19.29 32.99 -8.90
CA HIS A 227 -18.84 31.94 -8.01
C HIS A 227 -18.57 30.61 -8.74
N VAL A 228 -19.47 30.20 -9.64
CA VAL A 228 -19.30 28.99 -10.46
C VAL A 228 -18.13 29.15 -11.43
N VAL A 229 -17.97 30.32 -12.05
CA VAL A 229 -16.84 30.63 -12.95
C VAL A 229 -15.50 30.57 -12.19
N ASN A 230 -15.42 31.17 -10.99
CA ASN A 230 -14.22 31.07 -10.16
C ASN A 230 -13.92 29.62 -9.76
N LEU A 231 -14.93 28.84 -9.35
CA LEU A 231 -14.71 27.43 -8.99
C LEU A 231 -14.29 26.58 -10.20
N ILE A 232 -14.85 26.83 -11.40
CA ILE A 232 -14.43 26.18 -12.66
C ILE A 232 -12.99 26.56 -13.02
N GLY A 233 -12.63 27.83 -12.86
CA GLY A 233 -11.25 28.31 -13.03
C GLY A 233 -10.28 27.58 -12.10
N ASP A 234 -10.66 27.40 -10.84
CA ASP A 234 -9.87 26.67 -9.85
C ASP A 234 -9.86 25.14 -10.11
N ILE A 235 -10.90 24.56 -10.74
CA ILE A 235 -10.94 23.14 -11.16
C ILE A 235 -9.99 22.88 -12.33
N ARG A 236 -9.77 23.88 -13.19
CA ARG A 236 -8.89 23.77 -14.37
C ARG A 236 -7.44 23.42 -14.01
N VAL A 237 -7.02 23.58 -12.75
CA VAL A 237 -5.67 23.26 -12.25
C VAL A 237 -5.53 21.78 -11.88
N PHE A 238 -6.04 20.87 -12.72
CA PHE A 238 -5.84 19.42 -12.56
C PHE A 238 -4.72 18.94 -13.50
N ASN A 239 -3.51 18.86 -12.96
CA ASN A 239 -2.30 18.48 -13.70
C ASN A 239 -1.88 17.01 -13.48
N GLY A 240 -2.72 16.20 -12.83
CA GLY A 240 -2.43 14.80 -12.51
C GLY A 240 -2.06 13.96 -13.75
N PRO A 241 -2.86 13.99 -14.84
CA PRO A 241 -2.56 13.28 -16.08
C PRO A 241 -1.22 13.70 -16.69
N ASP A 242 -0.92 15.00 -16.73
CA ASP A 242 0.34 15.54 -17.27
C ASP A 242 1.53 15.10 -16.42
N THR A 243 1.39 15.11 -15.10
CA THR A 243 2.42 14.68 -14.15
C THR A 243 2.74 13.19 -14.30
N ILE A 244 1.71 12.34 -14.41
CA ILE A 244 1.89 10.90 -14.66
C ILE A 244 2.51 10.68 -16.04
N SER A 245 2.01 11.34 -17.08
CA SER A 245 2.51 11.21 -18.45
C SER A 245 3.99 11.59 -18.57
N SER A 246 4.39 12.71 -17.97
CA SER A 246 5.79 13.15 -17.90
C SER A 246 6.68 12.16 -17.14
N THR A 247 6.21 11.66 -16.00
CA THR A 247 6.93 10.65 -15.20
C THR A 247 7.12 9.35 -15.98
N VAL A 248 6.08 8.88 -16.67
CA VAL A 248 6.14 7.68 -17.53
C VAL A 248 7.10 7.89 -18.70
N ALA A 249 7.12 9.08 -19.31
CA ALA A 249 8.06 9.40 -20.39
C ALA A 249 9.52 9.41 -19.90
N ALA A 250 9.78 9.92 -18.69
CA ALA A 250 11.10 9.86 -18.06
C ALA A 250 11.53 8.41 -17.77
N ILE A 251 10.66 7.61 -17.15
CA ILE A 251 10.92 6.18 -16.87
C ILE A 251 11.17 5.40 -18.16
N LYS A 252 10.38 5.64 -19.21
CA LYS A 252 10.58 5.03 -20.53
C LYS A 252 11.95 5.38 -21.11
N THR A 253 12.39 6.63 -20.94
CA THR A 253 13.72 7.08 -21.36
C THR A 253 14.82 6.34 -20.59
N ASP A 254 14.67 6.18 -19.28
CA ASP A 254 15.65 5.48 -18.45
C ASP A 254 15.72 3.98 -18.75
N ILE A 255 14.57 3.31 -18.96
CA ILE A 255 14.51 1.93 -19.46
C ILE A 255 15.21 1.81 -20.81
N THR A 256 14.98 2.75 -21.72
CA THR A 256 15.65 2.75 -23.03
C THR A 256 17.16 2.84 -22.87
N LYS A 257 17.67 3.74 -22.01
CA LYS A 257 19.11 3.85 -21.71
C LYS A 257 19.68 2.54 -21.16
N LEU A 258 18.95 1.88 -20.26
CA LEU A 258 19.32 0.58 -19.70
C LEU A 258 19.37 -0.52 -20.78
N GLN A 259 18.40 -0.54 -21.69
CA GLN A 259 18.36 -1.48 -22.81
C GLN A 259 19.41 -1.21 -23.90
N THR A 260 19.79 0.06 -24.11
CA THR A 260 20.87 0.46 -25.04
C THR A 260 22.27 0.37 -24.43
N ARG A 261 22.38 -0.10 -23.18
CA ARG A 261 23.66 -0.49 -22.56
C ARG A 261 24.14 -1.88 -23.03
N PRO A 262 24.25 -2.18 -24.34
CA PRO A 262 25.21 -3.17 -24.80
C PRO A 262 25.98 -2.69 -26.03
N ASP A 263 27.22 -2.24 -25.84
CA ASP A 263 28.29 -2.46 -26.85
C ASP A 263 29.71 -2.16 -26.34
N ALA A 264 29.87 -1.25 -25.36
CA ALA A 264 31.20 -0.96 -24.80
C ALA A 264 31.70 -2.08 -23.85
N ALA A 265 30.79 -2.79 -23.18
CA ALA A 265 31.15 -3.84 -22.22
C ALA A 265 31.22 -5.23 -22.87
N THR A 266 30.35 -5.55 -23.82
CA THR A 266 30.27 -6.87 -24.47
C THR A 266 31.55 -7.23 -25.25
N LYS A 267 32.25 -6.24 -25.81
CA LYS A 267 33.56 -6.44 -26.47
C LYS A 267 34.67 -6.84 -25.51
N ASN A 268 34.53 -6.59 -24.20
CA ASN A 268 35.51 -6.93 -23.18
C ASN A 268 35.23 -8.27 -22.47
N PHE A 269 34.11 -8.94 -22.82
CA PHE A 269 33.65 -10.16 -22.16
C PHE A 269 33.88 -11.44 -22.97
N LYS A 270 34.81 -11.43 -23.92
CA LYS A 270 35.23 -12.67 -24.57
C LYS A 270 36.18 -13.42 -23.65
N MET A 271 35.74 -14.58 -23.18
CA MET A 271 36.59 -15.51 -22.43
C MET A 271 37.89 -15.72 -23.20
N PRO A 272 39.07 -15.56 -22.58
CA PRO A 272 40.34 -15.85 -23.23
C PRO A 272 40.32 -17.28 -23.76
N GLN A 273 40.69 -17.48 -25.02
CA GLN A 273 40.80 -18.82 -25.59
C GLN A 273 41.91 -19.57 -24.84
N PHE A 274 41.56 -20.66 -24.16
CA PHE A 274 42.53 -21.60 -23.60
C PHE A 274 42.36 -22.97 -24.25
N THR A 275 43.48 -23.59 -24.64
CA THR A 275 43.50 -24.92 -25.26
C THR A 275 44.15 -25.89 -24.28
N ILE A 276 43.44 -26.95 -23.89
CA ILE A 276 43.98 -28.04 -23.06
C ILE A 276 44.08 -29.30 -23.93
N SER A 277 45.03 -29.29 -24.86
CA SER A 277 45.12 -30.23 -26.00
C SER A 277 45.30 -31.71 -25.65
N LYS A 278 45.47 -32.09 -24.38
CA LYS A 278 45.84 -33.46 -23.97
C LYS A 278 44.72 -34.30 -23.36
N PHE A 279 43.52 -33.75 -23.19
CA PHE A 279 42.37 -34.53 -22.69
C PHE A 279 41.52 -35.16 -23.81
N ASP A 280 41.72 -34.75 -25.07
CA ASP A 280 40.92 -35.24 -26.20
C ASP A 280 41.22 -36.71 -26.58
N ASP A 281 42.39 -37.23 -26.19
CA ASP A 281 42.87 -38.56 -26.56
C ASP A 281 42.42 -39.69 -25.60
N TYR A 282 41.69 -39.37 -24.52
CA TYR A 282 41.21 -40.37 -23.57
C TYR A 282 39.90 -41.04 -24.04
N ARG A 283 39.92 -41.68 -25.22
CA ARG A 283 38.91 -42.69 -25.54
C ARG A 283 39.38 -44.03 -24.99
N PRO A 284 38.65 -44.67 -24.06
CA PRO A 284 38.97 -46.03 -23.66
C PRO A 284 38.65 -46.95 -24.85
N THR A 285 39.69 -47.57 -25.42
CA THR A 285 39.51 -48.79 -26.22
C THR A 285 39.01 -49.89 -25.30
N LEU A 286 37.71 -50.21 -25.44
CA LEU A 286 37.11 -51.46 -24.98
C LEU A 286 37.65 -52.65 -25.77
#